data_AF-A0A8T3Q300-F1
#
_entry.id   AF-A0A8T3Q300-F1
#
_cell.length_a   1.000
_cell.length_b   1.000
_cell.length_c   1.000
_cell.angle_alpha   90.00
_cell.angle_beta   90.00
_cell.angle_gamma   90.00
#
_symmetry.space_group_name_H-M   'P 1'
#
loop_
_entity.id
_entity.type
_entity.pdbx_description
1 polymer ?
#
loop_
_entity_poly.entity_id
_entity_poly.type
_entity_poly.pdbx_seq_one_letter_code
_entity_poly.pdbx_strand_id
1 'polypeptide(L)'
;MTARVFVLPLVFYMLWVVGVVLAGRAAGIWELSLLKDTAAWFVVAGVVLFFSFVKAGSEAGFFRRTLGRTVRLAAFLEFYLNLAVFDLWIELLLQPLLLFASLVSLIGSRDPKAQPARRFADGLLALLGIGLLLGTAFELSQIWGTLDARETLLSFALPIWLTLSGLPVIWLLSAYANYQSAFLRVKWMSPDKRLSWRSRLAMWRTFHVRHRQMHGFGGLWAKQLAEAPNWSTACGAVEDFLADRRGQEEQERRRHEALVRNAGVEGTDAEGRQRDRREFAETIDALEWLHTCQMGWYRNRTKGRYPADLLKIFQPGFTRGLPDDHGIEMRVRRDGKAWYAWRQTVTGWVFAIGAAGPPPNQWFWDGPKPPPGFPGRSWMSRPFERGPNWED
;
A
#
# COMPACT_ATOMS: atom_id res chain seq x y z
N MET A 1 9.98 -25.42 4.21
CA MET A 1 9.39 -25.30 2.85
C MET A 1 9.50 -23.89 2.26
N THR A 2 9.62 -22.83 3.09
CA THR A 2 9.70 -21.42 2.68
C THR A 2 11.03 -21.00 2.06
N ALA A 3 12.18 -21.49 2.54
CA ALA A 3 13.50 -21.07 2.02
C ALA A 3 13.69 -21.37 0.51
N ARG A 4 13.28 -22.56 0.04
CA ARG A 4 13.41 -22.94 -1.38
C ARG A 4 12.60 -22.03 -2.33
N VAL A 5 11.53 -21.42 -1.83
CA VAL A 5 10.63 -20.56 -2.63
C VAL A 5 11.25 -19.18 -2.91
N PHE A 6 12.15 -18.70 -2.05
CA PHE A 6 12.84 -17.42 -2.25
C PHE A 6 14.25 -17.56 -2.78
N VAL A 7 14.95 -18.64 -2.43
CA VAL A 7 16.34 -18.88 -2.86
C VAL A 7 16.40 -19.09 -4.38
N LEU A 8 15.48 -19.86 -4.97
CA LEU A 8 15.50 -20.12 -6.42
C LEU A 8 15.26 -18.85 -7.26
N PRO A 9 14.22 -18.02 -6.97
CA PRO A 9 14.08 -16.71 -7.61
C PRO A 9 15.27 -15.77 -7.41
N LEU A 10 15.87 -15.76 -6.21
CA LEU A 10 17.01 -14.89 -5.92
C LEU A 10 18.24 -15.29 -6.74
N VAL A 11 18.54 -16.60 -6.82
CA VAL A 11 19.63 -17.12 -7.65
C VAL A 11 19.38 -16.80 -9.12
N PHE A 12 18.15 -16.98 -9.61
CA PHE A 12 17.79 -16.61 -10.99
C PHE A 12 18.01 -15.11 -11.25
N TYR A 13 17.59 -14.25 -10.32
CA TYR A 13 17.79 -12.81 -10.43
C TYR A 13 19.27 -12.41 -10.41
N MET A 14 20.09 -13.02 -9.54
CA MET A 14 21.54 -12.79 -9.51
C MET A 14 22.21 -13.22 -10.81
N LEU A 15 21.86 -14.40 -11.34
CA LEU A 15 22.36 -14.87 -12.63
C LEU A 15 21.96 -13.95 -13.77
N TRP A 16 20.72 -13.42 -13.73
CA TRP A 16 20.28 -12.41 -14.70
C TRP A 16 21.14 -11.15 -14.62
N VAL A 17 21.36 -10.58 -13.43
CA VAL A 17 22.19 -9.38 -13.26
C VAL A 17 23.60 -9.63 -13.81
N VAL A 18 24.21 -10.78 -13.51
CA VAL A 18 25.51 -11.15 -14.10
C VAL A 18 25.44 -11.23 -15.62
N GLY A 19 24.39 -11.83 -16.19
CA GLY A 19 24.18 -11.89 -17.64
C GLY A 19 24.06 -10.50 -18.28
N VAL A 20 23.33 -9.58 -17.65
CA VAL A 20 23.16 -8.20 -18.14
C VAL A 20 24.48 -7.43 -18.03
N VAL A 21 25.27 -7.64 -16.98
CA VAL A 21 26.62 -7.05 -16.84
C VAL A 21 27.57 -7.57 -17.94
N LEU A 22 27.56 -8.88 -18.21
CA LEU A 22 28.35 -9.47 -19.29
C LEU A 22 27.92 -8.96 -20.67
N ALA A 23 26.61 -8.81 -20.91
CA ALA A 23 26.10 -8.20 -22.13
C ALA A 23 26.50 -6.71 -22.23
N GLY A 24 26.46 -5.97 -21.12
CA GLY A 24 26.94 -4.60 -21.05
C GLY A 24 28.43 -4.48 -21.36
N ARG A 25 29.23 -5.45 -20.89
CA ARG A 25 30.66 -5.55 -21.21
C ARG A 25 30.89 -5.78 -22.71
N ALA A 26 30.12 -6.68 -23.32
CA ALA A 26 30.18 -6.94 -24.76
C ALA A 26 29.74 -5.72 -25.60
N ALA A 27 28.77 -4.95 -25.11
CA ALA A 27 28.29 -3.72 -25.75
C ALA A 27 29.19 -2.49 -25.48
N GLY A 28 30.26 -2.63 -24.69
CA GLY A 28 31.17 -1.52 -24.35
C GLY A 28 30.59 -0.49 -23.38
N ILE A 29 29.49 -0.82 -22.70
CA ILE A 29 28.81 0.05 -21.71
C ILE A 29 29.07 -0.39 -20.26
N TRP A 30 29.92 -1.40 -20.06
CA TRP A 30 30.38 -1.84 -18.74
C TRP A 30 31.84 -2.29 -18.80
N GLU A 31 32.59 -2.03 -17.73
CA GLU A 31 34.00 -2.32 -17.58
C GLU A 31 34.32 -2.63 -16.10
N LEU A 32 35.51 -3.18 -15.83
CA LEU A 32 35.82 -3.74 -14.51
C LEU A 32 35.90 -2.67 -13.41
N SER A 33 36.17 -1.41 -13.76
CA SER A 33 36.14 -0.27 -12.84
C SER A 33 34.75 -0.09 -12.19
N LEU A 34 33.68 -0.34 -12.95
CA LEU A 34 32.28 -0.23 -12.53
C LEU A 34 31.80 -1.39 -11.64
N LEU A 35 32.67 -2.34 -11.30
CA LEU A 35 32.29 -3.49 -10.47
C LEU A 35 31.82 -3.05 -9.08
N LYS A 36 32.48 -2.04 -8.49
CA LYS A 36 32.11 -1.49 -7.18
C LYS A 36 30.72 -0.84 -7.24
N ASP A 37 30.47 -0.04 -8.28
CA ASP A 37 29.18 0.62 -8.50
C ASP A 37 28.06 -0.40 -8.72
N THR A 38 28.34 -1.48 -9.47
CA THR A 38 27.41 -2.60 -9.66
C THR A 38 27.05 -3.29 -8.34
N ALA A 39 28.04 -3.54 -7.49
CA ALA A 39 27.83 -4.17 -6.19
C ALA A 39 27.02 -3.26 -5.25
N ALA A 40 27.37 -1.96 -5.20
CA ALA A 40 26.65 -0.96 -4.41
C ALA A 40 25.18 -0.84 -4.88
N TRP A 41 24.97 -0.74 -6.19
CA TRP A 41 23.63 -0.74 -6.78
C TRP A 41 22.87 -2.01 -6.43
N PHE A 42 23.49 -3.19 -6.53
CA PHE A 42 22.82 -4.46 -6.26
C PHE A 42 22.30 -4.52 -4.82
N VAL A 43 23.13 -4.16 -3.84
CA VAL A 43 22.76 -4.24 -2.41
C VAL A 43 21.60 -3.30 -2.07
N VAL A 44 21.57 -2.08 -2.64
CA VAL A 44 20.58 -1.08 -2.25
C VAL A 44 19.37 -1.06 -3.16
N ALA A 45 19.59 -0.97 -4.47
CA ALA A 45 18.53 -0.91 -5.47
C ALA A 45 18.12 -2.30 -5.95
N GLY A 46 19.08 -3.18 -6.24
CA GLY A 46 18.82 -4.53 -6.76
C GLY A 46 18.01 -5.40 -5.79
N VAL A 47 18.36 -5.40 -4.49
CA VAL A 47 17.62 -6.14 -3.46
C VAL A 47 16.19 -5.60 -3.29
N VAL A 48 16.03 -4.28 -3.24
CA VAL A 48 14.69 -3.65 -3.15
C VAL A 48 13.86 -3.99 -4.39
N LEU A 49 14.47 -3.91 -5.57
CA LEU A 49 13.85 -4.27 -6.84
C LEU A 49 13.46 -5.75 -6.87
N PHE A 50 14.29 -6.64 -6.35
CA PHE A 50 13.96 -8.05 -6.18
C PHE A 50 12.70 -8.20 -5.33
N PHE A 51 12.68 -7.74 -4.07
CA PHE A 51 11.51 -7.89 -3.19
C PHE A 51 10.24 -7.23 -3.72
N SER A 52 10.37 -6.28 -4.64
CA SER A 52 9.25 -5.65 -5.32
C SER A 52 8.41 -6.63 -6.15
N PHE A 53 8.93 -7.81 -6.54
CA PHE A 53 8.17 -8.83 -7.31
C PHE A 53 6.88 -9.28 -6.62
N VAL A 54 6.83 -9.22 -5.29
CA VAL A 54 5.64 -9.58 -4.49
C VAL A 54 4.50 -8.59 -4.73
N LYS A 55 4.82 -7.31 -4.92
CA LYS A 55 3.85 -6.21 -5.15
C LYS A 55 3.62 -5.93 -6.64
N ALA A 56 4.53 -6.37 -7.49
CA ALA A 56 4.46 -6.17 -8.95
C ALA A 56 3.18 -6.76 -9.57
N GLY A 57 2.61 -7.79 -8.94
CA GLY A 57 1.39 -8.46 -9.40
C GLY A 57 0.07 -7.83 -8.94
N SER A 58 0.07 -6.80 -8.08
CA SER A 58 -1.18 -6.25 -7.50
C SER A 58 -1.44 -4.78 -7.82
N GLU A 59 -0.42 -3.96 -8.11
CA GLU A 59 -0.57 -2.50 -8.18
C GLU A 59 -0.56 -1.91 -9.61
N ALA A 60 -1.47 -0.97 -9.90
CA ALA A 60 -1.44 -0.16 -11.13
C ALA A 60 -0.26 0.81 -11.12
N GLY A 61 0.46 0.93 -12.23
CA GLY A 61 1.59 1.88 -12.34
C GLY A 61 2.82 1.50 -11.51
N PHE A 62 2.87 0.28 -10.98
CA PHE A 62 3.97 -0.24 -10.17
C PHE A 62 5.35 -0.02 -10.83
N PHE A 63 5.51 -0.39 -12.10
CA PHE A 63 6.78 -0.28 -12.80
C PHE A 63 7.30 1.16 -12.87
N ARG A 64 6.43 2.14 -13.15
CA ARG A 64 6.82 3.56 -13.22
C ARG A 64 7.18 4.10 -11.84
N ARG A 65 6.43 3.72 -10.79
CA ARG A 65 6.72 4.13 -9.39
C ARG A 65 8.02 3.50 -8.89
N THR A 66 8.20 2.20 -9.10
CA THR A 66 9.39 1.46 -8.69
C THR A 66 10.63 1.98 -9.41
N LEU A 67 10.55 2.21 -10.72
CA LEU A 67 11.66 2.82 -11.48
C LEU A 67 12.07 4.17 -10.88
N GLY A 68 11.11 5.08 -10.65
CA GLY A 68 11.40 6.39 -10.07
C GLY A 68 11.99 6.34 -8.66
N ARG A 69 11.54 5.39 -7.82
CA ARG A 69 12.04 5.22 -6.45
C ARG A 69 13.44 4.60 -6.43
N THR A 70 13.65 3.56 -7.22
CA THR A 70 14.92 2.82 -7.29
C THR A 70 16.02 3.66 -7.93
N VAL A 71 15.72 4.38 -9.02
CA VAL A 71 16.69 5.30 -9.65
C VAL A 71 17.02 6.45 -8.70
N ARG A 72 16.05 7.02 -7.98
CA ARG A 72 16.33 8.09 -7.00
C ARG A 72 17.20 7.61 -5.84
N LEU A 73 16.94 6.40 -5.33
CA LEU A 73 17.75 5.79 -4.26
C LEU A 73 19.16 5.44 -4.74
N ALA A 74 19.28 4.86 -5.93
CA ALA A 74 20.57 4.53 -6.51
C ALA A 74 21.37 5.80 -6.82
N ALA A 75 20.77 6.81 -7.46
CA ALA A 75 21.42 8.09 -7.71
C ALA A 75 21.81 8.80 -6.41
N PHE A 76 20.96 8.76 -5.36
CA PHE A 76 21.31 9.30 -4.05
C PHE A 76 22.48 8.55 -3.40
N LEU A 77 22.53 7.22 -3.53
CA LEU A 77 23.60 6.43 -2.93
C LEU A 77 24.91 6.53 -3.72
N GLU A 78 24.84 6.51 -5.03
CA GLU A 78 26.00 6.71 -5.90
C GLU A 78 26.56 8.12 -5.70
N PHE A 79 25.68 9.11 -5.61
CA PHE A 79 26.02 10.44 -5.11
C PHE A 79 26.66 10.32 -3.70
N TYR A 80 26.05 9.66 -2.72
CA TYR A 80 26.61 9.57 -1.35
C TYR A 80 27.95 8.82 -1.24
N LEU A 81 28.17 7.79 -2.06
CA LEU A 81 29.38 6.95 -2.03
C LEU A 81 30.51 7.50 -2.90
N ASN A 82 30.18 8.20 -4.00
CA ASN A 82 31.12 8.78 -4.95
C ASN A 82 31.25 10.31 -4.83
N LEU A 83 30.40 10.99 -4.05
CA LEU A 83 30.73 12.32 -3.56
C LEU A 83 31.92 12.15 -2.67
N ALA A 84 33.03 12.71 -3.13
CA ALA A 84 33.93 13.47 -2.29
C ALA A 84 34.14 12.81 -0.93
N VAL A 85 35.23 12.05 -0.81
CA VAL A 85 35.80 11.73 0.50
C VAL A 85 36.06 13.07 1.18
N PHE A 86 35.04 13.60 1.86
CA PHE A 86 35.13 14.85 2.58
C PHE A 86 36.18 14.64 3.65
N ASP A 87 36.85 15.72 4.03
CA ASP A 87 37.79 15.65 5.14
C ASP A 87 37.09 14.97 6.34
N LEU A 88 37.78 14.04 6.99
CA LEU A 88 37.22 13.14 8.01
C LEU A 88 36.42 13.90 9.07
N TRP A 89 36.84 15.13 9.38
CA TRP A 89 36.18 16.03 10.32
C TRP A 89 34.81 16.52 9.85
N ILE A 90 34.67 16.84 8.56
CA ILE A 90 33.39 17.24 7.96
C ILE A 90 32.45 16.05 7.97
N GLU A 91 32.92 14.88 7.56
CA GLU A 91 32.10 13.67 7.51
C GLU A 91 31.61 13.25 8.90
N LEU A 92 32.50 13.28 9.91
CA LEU A 92 32.18 12.95 11.30
C LEU A 92 31.11 13.86 11.90
N LEU A 93 31.01 15.11 11.46
CA LEU A 93 30.02 16.07 11.95
C LEU A 93 28.73 16.04 11.11
N LEU A 94 28.85 15.83 9.81
CA LEU A 94 27.74 15.81 8.86
C LEU A 94 26.85 14.58 9.03
N GLN A 95 27.44 13.38 9.20
CA GLN A 95 26.70 12.13 9.36
C GLN A 95 25.73 12.13 10.56
N PRO A 96 26.15 12.47 11.80
CA PRO A 96 25.23 12.54 12.94
C PRO A 96 24.20 13.66 12.79
N LEU A 97 24.56 14.78 12.13
CA LEU A 97 23.62 15.87 11.86
C LEU A 97 22.52 15.46 10.88
N LEU A 98 22.88 14.78 9.78
CA LEU A 98 21.93 14.23 8.81
C LEU A 98 21.03 13.17 9.45
N LEU A 99 21.62 12.28 10.27
CA LEU A 99 20.88 11.26 11.00
C LEU A 99 19.89 11.89 11.98
N PHE A 100 20.34 12.86 12.77
CA PHE A 100 19.50 13.58 13.73
C PHE A 100 18.35 14.31 13.03
N ALA A 101 18.63 15.08 11.98
CA ALA A 101 17.60 15.79 11.22
C ALA A 101 16.60 14.81 10.56
N SER A 102 17.09 13.68 10.03
CA SER A 102 16.22 12.63 9.48
C SER A 102 15.30 12.00 10.53
N LEU A 103 15.81 11.76 11.75
CA LEU A 103 15.01 11.24 12.85
C LEU A 103 13.95 12.25 13.30
N VAL A 104 14.31 13.53 13.43
CA VAL A 104 13.35 14.59 13.78
C VAL A 104 12.26 14.72 12.72
N SER A 105 12.62 14.69 11.43
CA SER A 105 11.65 14.69 10.33
C SER A 105 10.72 13.48 10.38
N LEU A 106 11.28 12.28 10.61
CA LEU A 106 10.52 11.03 10.68
C LEU A 106 9.58 11.00 11.89
N ILE A 107 10.03 11.44 13.07
CA ILE A 107 9.19 11.49 14.28
C ILE A 107 8.10 12.54 14.11
N GLY A 108 8.43 13.73 13.60
CA GLY A 108 7.47 14.79 13.34
C GLY A 108 6.50 14.48 12.19
N SER A 109 6.73 13.41 11.43
CA SER A 109 5.75 12.91 10.45
C SER A 109 4.59 12.14 11.09
N ARG A 110 4.73 11.74 12.36
CA ARG A 110 3.74 10.94 13.10
C ARG A 110 2.92 11.72 14.12
N ASP A 111 3.33 12.94 14.47
CA ASP A 111 2.64 13.78 15.47
C ASP A 111 2.35 15.19 14.90
N PRO A 112 1.06 15.60 14.79
CA PRO A 112 0.68 16.94 14.37
C PRO A 112 1.32 18.07 15.19
N LYS A 113 1.65 17.84 16.47
CA LYS A 113 2.26 18.85 17.36
C LYS A 113 3.74 19.10 17.05
N ALA A 114 4.41 18.15 16.42
CA ALA A 114 5.82 18.25 16.02
C ALA A 114 6.02 18.79 14.59
N GLN A 115 4.96 19.24 13.92
CA GLN A 115 5.04 19.78 12.55
C GLN A 115 6.06 20.93 12.38
N PRO A 116 6.18 21.90 13.31
CA PRO A 116 7.18 22.97 13.17
C PRO A 116 8.62 22.45 13.19
N ALA A 117 8.92 21.50 14.09
CA ALA A 117 10.22 20.87 14.19
C ALA A 117 10.53 20.03 12.94
N ARG A 118 9.52 19.35 12.38
CA ARG A 118 9.64 18.65 11.10
C ARG A 118 9.96 19.61 9.96
N ARG A 119 9.25 20.73 9.83
CA ARG A 119 9.52 21.70 8.74
C ARG A 119 10.94 22.27 8.82
N PHE A 120 11.42 22.52 10.04
CA PHE A 120 12.80 22.94 10.25
C PHE A 120 13.79 21.84 9.85
N ALA A 121 13.55 20.60 10.28
CA ALA A 121 14.40 19.46 9.93
C ALA A 121 14.41 19.17 8.42
N ASP A 122 13.25 19.23 7.75
CA ASP A 122 13.11 19.07 6.30
C ASP A 122 13.85 20.20 5.56
N GLY A 123 13.74 21.43 6.05
CA GLY A 123 14.48 22.58 5.53
C GLY A 123 15.99 22.44 5.69
N LEU A 124 16.46 21.98 6.86
CA LEU A 124 17.87 21.70 7.12
C LEU A 124 18.40 20.57 6.24
N LEU A 125 17.65 19.48 6.09
CA LEU A 125 18.00 18.37 5.19
C LEU A 125 18.07 18.83 3.73
N ALA A 126 17.14 19.68 3.30
CA ALA A 126 17.17 20.26 1.95
C ALA A 126 18.40 21.15 1.75
N LEU A 127 18.73 21.99 2.73
CA LEU A 127 19.89 22.90 2.67
C LEU A 127 21.21 22.12 2.70
N LEU A 128 21.33 21.11 3.57
CA LEU A 128 22.49 20.21 3.60
C LEU A 128 22.61 19.43 2.27
N GLY A 129 21.49 18.95 1.72
CA GLY A 129 21.47 18.28 0.41
C GLY A 129 21.92 19.19 -0.73
N ILE A 130 21.47 20.45 -0.75
CA ILE A 130 21.93 21.45 -1.73
C ILE A 130 23.40 21.78 -1.53
N GLY A 131 23.85 21.95 -0.28
CA GLY A 131 25.25 22.21 0.05
C GLY A 131 26.16 21.07 -0.42
N LEU A 132 25.73 19.83 -0.24
CA LEU A 132 26.42 18.65 -0.76
C LEU A 132 26.49 18.69 -2.29
N LEU A 133 25.37 18.94 -2.98
CA LEU A 133 25.31 19.03 -4.45
C LEU A 133 26.25 20.10 -5.00
N LEU A 134 26.29 21.28 -4.36
CA LEU A 134 27.18 22.38 -4.75
C LEU A 134 28.65 22.05 -4.46
N GLY A 135 28.93 21.42 -3.31
CA GLY A 135 30.27 20.95 -2.96
C GLY A 135 30.80 19.93 -3.97
N THR A 136 29.98 18.97 -4.38
CA THR A 136 30.34 18.04 -5.46
C THR A 136 30.56 18.77 -6.76
N ALA A 137 29.65 19.66 -7.16
CA ALA A 137 29.77 20.36 -8.42
C ALA A 137 31.06 21.19 -8.47
N PHE A 138 31.45 21.78 -7.33
CA PHE A 138 32.71 22.49 -7.17
C PHE A 138 33.91 21.55 -7.27
N GLU A 139 33.96 20.46 -6.52
CA GLU A 139 35.07 19.51 -6.56
C GLU A 139 35.19 18.83 -7.94
N LEU A 140 34.06 18.46 -8.53
CA LEU A 140 33.96 17.96 -9.90
C LEU A 140 34.49 18.97 -10.91
N SER A 141 34.28 20.28 -10.70
CA SER A 141 34.86 21.33 -11.55
C SER A 141 36.37 21.48 -11.42
N GLN A 142 36.93 21.17 -10.24
CA GLN A 142 38.39 21.22 -9.99
C GLN A 142 39.10 19.97 -10.53
N ILE A 143 38.45 18.81 -10.48
CA ILE A 143 39.00 17.50 -10.87
C ILE A 143 38.57 17.11 -12.30
N TRP A 144 37.76 17.94 -12.98
CA TRP A 144 37.22 17.67 -14.33
C TRP A 144 38.28 17.29 -15.37
N GLY A 145 39.50 17.85 -15.25
CA GLY A 145 40.62 17.56 -16.14
C GLY A 145 41.33 16.22 -15.90
N THR A 146 41.09 15.57 -14.76
CA THR A 146 41.70 14.28 -14.37
C THR A 146 40.69 13.13 -14.31
N LEU A 147 39.39 13.44 -14.36
CA LEU A 147 38.34 12.42 -14.40
C LEU A 147 38.23 11.84 -15.81
N ASP A 148 38.13 10.51 -15.90
CA ASP A 148 37.71 9.87 -17.14
C ASP A 148 36.20 10.15 -17.33
N ALA A 149 35.90 11.07 -18.23
CA ALA A 149 34.53 11.47 -18.57
C ALA A 149 33.68 10.27 -19.03
N ARG A 150 34.31 9.26 -19.64
CA ARG A 150 33.63 8.03 -20.06
C ARG A 150 33.26 7.19 -18.86
N GLU A 151 34.19 6.92 -17.96
CA GLU A 151 33.94 6.14 -16.74
C GLU A 151 32.85 6.78 -15.88
N THR A 152 32.91 8.10 -15.70
CA THR A 152 31.92 8.89 -14.94
C THR A 152 30.52 8.79 -15.57
N LEU A 153 30.42 8.89 -16.90
CA LEU A 153 29.16 8.76 -17.61
C LEU A 153 28.59 7.33 -17.50
N LEU A 154 29.46 6.32 -17.60
CA LEU A 154 29.04 4.92 -17.48
C LEU A 154 28.57 4.59 -16.06
N SER A 155 29.25 5.10 -15.04
CA SER A 155 28.88 4.98 -13.62
C SER A 155 27.49 5.57 -13.39
N PHE A 156 27.25 6.81 -13.82
CA PHE A 156 25.94 7.45 -13.70
C PHE A 156 24.81 6.73 -14.49
N ALA A 157 25.13 6.18 -15.65
CA ALA A 157 24.16 5.43 -16.46
C ALA A 157 23.84 4.04 -15.88
N LEU A 158 24.77 3.45 -15.12
CA LEU A 158 24.75 2.07 -14.63
C LEU A 158 23.48 1.71 -13.86
N PRO A 159 23.05 2.48 -12.84
CA PRO A 159 21.81 2.18 -12.13
C PRO A 159 20.57 2.20 -13.02
N ILE A 160 20.55 3.07 -14.03
CA ILE A 160 19.37 3.31 -14.86
C ILE A 160 19.13 2.08 -15.74
N TRP A 161 20.14 1.64 -16.49
CA TRP A 161 19.97 0.49 -17.38
C TRP A 161 19.92 -0.85 -16.64
N LEU A 162 20.60 -1.00 -15.49
CA LEU A 162 20.45 -2.19 -14.63
C LEU A 162 19.04 -2.28 -14.02
N THR A 163 18.46 -1.15 -13.60
CA THR A 163 17.08 -1.15 -13.09
C THR A 163 16.08 -1.45 -14.20
N LEU A 164 16.25 -0.85 -15.38
CA LEU A 164 15.42 -1.11 -16.55
C LEU A 164 15.47 -2.58 -16.98
N SER A 165 16.67 -3.18 -17.01
CA SER A 165 16.84 -4.60 -17.37
C SER A 165 16.29 -5.56 -16.30
N GLY A 166 16.18 -5.11 -15.05
CA GLY A 166 15.55 -5.86 -13.97
C GLY A 166 14.03 -5.95 -14.10
N LEU A 167 13.35 -4.94 -14.66
CA LEU A 167 11.88 -4.89 -14.70
C LEU A 167 11.23 -6.11 -15.40
N PRO A 168 11.70 -6.58 -16.58
CA PRO A 168 11.17 -7.78 -17.21
C PRO A 168 11.29 -9.02 -16.32
N VAL A 169 12.41 -9.16 -15.59
CA VAL A 169 12.62 -10.30 -14.69
C VAL A 169 11.74 -10.21 -13.47
N ILE A 170 11.58 -9.03 -12.87
CA ILE A 170 10.64 -8.84 -11.76
C ILE A 170 9.22 -9.20 -12.19
N TRP A 171 8.83 -8.84 -13.42
CA TRP A 171 7.55 -9.25 -13.98
C TRP A 171 7.44 -10.79 -14.11
N LEU A 172 8.47 -11.46 -14.64
CA LEU A 172 8.50 -12.93 -14.74
C LEU A 172 8.51 -13.63 -13.37
N LEU A 173 9.23 -13.09 -12.39
CA LEU A 173 9.27 -13.64 -11.04
C LEU A 173 7.94 -13.44 -10.33
N SER A 174 7.29 -12.29 -10.51
CA SER A 174 5.93 -12.07 -10.06
C SER A 174 4.99 -13.08 -10.72
N ALA A 175 5.13 -13.28 -12.04
CA ALA A 175 4.43 -14.29 -12.85
C ALA A 175 4.44 -15.65 -12.13
N TYR A 176 5.65 -16.16 -11.97
CA TYR A 176 5.95 -17.42 -11.31
C TYR A 176 5.37 -17.50 -9.88
N ALA A 177 5.55 -16.46 -9.07
CA ALA A 177 5.11 -16.43 -7.68
C ALA A 177 3.58 -16.52 -7.53
N ASN A 178 2.80 -15.82 -8.38
CA ASN A 178 1.34 -15.94 -8.31
C ASN A 178 0.85 -17.30 -8.80
N TYR A 179 1.47 -17.89 -9.83
CA TYR A 179 1.14 -19.25 -10.26
C TYR A 179 1.36 -20.25 -9.13
N GLN A 180 2.53 -20.21 -8.49
CA GLN A 180 2.84 -21.08 -7.37
C GLN A 180 1.86 -20.88 -6.21
N SER A 181 1.54 -19.63 -5.86
CA SER A 181 0.58 -19.30 -4.79
C SER A 181 -0.84 -19.77 -5.12
N ALA A 182 -1.28 -19.67 -6.38
CA ALA A 182 -2.56 -20.19 -6.81
C ALA A 182 -2.62 -21.73 -6.72
N PHE A 183 -1.57 -22.43 -7.16
CA PHE A 183 -1.49 -23.89 -7.02
C PHE A 183 -1.50 -24.36 -5.57
N LEU A 184 -0.78 -23.66 -4.69
CA LEU A 184 -0.78 -23.97 -3.25
C LEU A 184 -2.16 -23.76 -2.62
N ARG A 185 -2.87 -22.68 -2.98
CA ARG A 185 -4.24 -22.42 -2.51
C ARG A 185 -5.22 -23.52 -2.89
N VAL A 186 -5.18 -23.99 -4.14
CA VAL A 186 -6.06 -25.09 -4.55
C VAL A 186 -5.68 -26.41 -3.87
N LYS A 187 -4.38 -26.70 -3.72
CA LYS A 187 -3.92 -27.89 -2.99
C LYS A 187 -4.40 -27.90 -1.53
N TRP A 188 -4.43 -26.74 -0.87
CA TRP A 188 -4.93 -26.61 0.50
C TRP A 188 -6.47 -26.74 0.58
N MET A 189 -7.20 -26.20 -0.39
CA MET A 189 -8.68 -26.23 -0.40
C MET A 189 -9.26 -27.55 -0.89
N SER A 190 -8.50 -28.37 -1.61
CA SER A 190 -8.93 -29.69 -2.09
C SER A 190 -7.83 -30.72 -1.89
N PRO A 191 -7.58 -31.19 -0.65
CA PRO A 191 -6.52 -32.15 -0.35
C PRO A 191 -6.65 -33.47 -1.13
N ASP A 192 -7.90 -33.91 -1.36
CA ASP A 192 -8.24 -35.18 -2.00
C ASP A 192 -8.27 -35.12 -3.54
N LYS A 193 -8.19 -33.93 -4.15
CA LYS A 193 -8.20 -33.75 -5.61
C LYS A 193 -6.93 -33.04 -6.07
N ARG A 194 -6.07 -33.77 -6.78
CA ARG A 194 -4.91 -33.18 -7.46
C ARG A 194 -5.41 -32.39 -8.68
N LEU A 195 -4.95 -31.14 -8.84
CA LEU A 195 -5.18 -30.38 -10.07
C LEU A 195 -4.74 -31.19 -11.29
N SER A 196 -5.67 -31.45 -12.19
CA SER A 196 -5.36 -32.02 -13.50
C SER A 196 -4.41 -31.08 -14.26
N TRP A 197 -3.44 -31.65 -14.97
CA TRP A 197 -2.56 -30.92 -15.90
C TRP A 197 -3.33 -29.98 -16.84
N ARG A 198 -4.57 -30.35 -17.19
CA ARG A 198 -5.49 -29.55 -18.00
C ARG A 198 -5.90 -28.26 -17.30
N SER A 199 -6.28 -28.29 -16.03
CA SER A 199 -6.59 -27.07 -15.27
C SER A 199 -5.34 -26.18 -15.09
N ARG A 200 -4.13 -26.77 -15.04
CA ARG A 200 -2.86 -26.01 -14.99
C ARG A 200 -2.57 -25.28 -16.30
N LEU A 201 -2.80 -25.93 -17.44
CA LEU A 201 -2.68 -25.29 -18.77
C LEU A 201 -3.77 -24.24 -18.99
N ALA A 202 -5.00 -24.43 -18.48
CA ALA A 202 -6.10 -23.47 -18.64
C ALA A 202 -5.75 -22.17 -17.92
N MET A 203 -5.23 -22.29 -16.69
CA MET A 203 -4.66 -21.14 -16.00
C MET A 203 -3.51 -20.51 -16.80
N TRP A 204 -2.55 -21.30 -17.29
CA TRP A 204 -1.40 -20.76 -18.00
C TRP A 204 -1.76 -20.00 -19.28
N ARG A 205 -2.73 -20.51 -20.06
CA ARG A 205 -3.22 -19.89 -21.31
C ARG A 205 -4.07 -18.66 -21.05
N THR A 206 -5.02 -18.72 -20.11
CA THR A 206 -5.98 -17.64 -19.87
C THR A 206 -5.36 -16.49 -19.07
N PHE A 207 -4.41 -16.77 -18.16
CA PHE A 207 -3.70 -15.73 -17.39
C PHE A 207 -2.45 -15.18 -18.09
N HIS A 208 -2.09 -15.66 -19.30
CA HIS A 208 -0.83 -15.33 -19.98
C HIS A 208 -0.60 -13.83 -20.20
N VAL A 209 -1.68 -13.03 -20.32
CA VAL A 209 -1.62 -11.59 -20.58
C VAL A 209 -2.01 -10.75 -19.35
N ARG A 210 -2.63 -11.34 -18.31
CA ARG A 210 -3.26 -10.61 -17.19
C ARG A 210 -2.89 -11.14 -15.82
N HIS A 211 -1.61 -11.44 -15.63
CA HIS A 211 -1.05 -11.91 -14.36
C HIS A 211 -1.41 -11.02 -13.14
N ARG A 212 -1.65 -9.73 -13.38
CA ARG A 212 -2.09 -8.74 -12.39
C ARG A 212 -3.43 -9.05 -11.70
N GLN A 213 -4.26 -9.91 -12.31
CA GLN A 213 -5.61 -10.21 -11.80
C GLN A 213 -5.65 -11.47 -10.93
N MET A 214 -4.55 -12.19 -10.73
CA MET A 214 -4.53 -13.41 -9.91
C MET A 214 -4.61 -13.15 -8.39
N HIS A 215 -4.44 -11.90 -7.96
CA HIS A 215 -4.58 -11.52 -6.56
C HIS A 215 -6.06 -11.64 -6.16
N GLY A 216 -6.36 -12.51 -5.19
CA GLY A 216 -7.73 -12.87 -4.80
C GLY A 216 -8.33 -14.11 -5.47
N PHE A 217 -7.61 -14.80 -6.36
CA PHE A 217 -8.07 -16.10 -6.89
C PHE A 217 -8.07 -17.18 -5.78
N GLY A 218 -9.20 -17.37 -5.12
CA GLY A 218 -9.38 -18.25 -3.97
C GLY A 218 -10.87 -18.44 -3.62
N GLY A 219 -11.17 -19.34 -2.68
CA GLY A 219 -12.54 -19.61 -2.27
C GLY A 219 -13.36 -20.30 -3.36
N LEU A 220 -14.51 -19.72 -3.72
CA LEU A 220 -15.46 -20.30 -4.67
C LEU A 220 -14.84 -20.54 -6.06
N TRP A 221 -14.03 -19.60 -6.56
CA TRP A 221 -13.38 -19.70 -7.87
C TRP A 221 -12.34 -20.83 -7.94
N ALA A 222 -11.59 -21.02 -6.85
CA ALA A 222 -10.63 -22.12 -6.74
C ALA A 222 -11.33 -23.48 -6.68
N LYS A 223 -12.48 -23.55 -5.99
CA LYS A 223 -13.31 -24.76 -5.93
C LYS A 223 -13.92 -25.10 -7.29
N GLN A 224 -14.51 -24.13 -7.98
CA GLN A 224 -15.07 -24.30 -9.34
C GLN A 224 -14.00 -24.79 -10.33
N LEU A 225 -12.79 -24.24 -10.27
CA LEU A 225 -11.68 -24.69 -11.11
C LEU A 225 -11.22 -26.12 -10.78
N ALA A 226 -11.18 -26.49 -9.49
CA ALA A 226 -10.79 -27.83 -9.05
C ALA A 226 -11.84 -28.91 -9.38
N GLU A 227 -13.11 -28.52 -9.42
CA GLU A 227 -14.24 -29.39 -9.74
C GLU A 227 -14.56 -29.47 -11.24
N ALA A 228 -13.89 -28.66 -12.07
CA ALA A 228 -14.12 -28.61 -13.51
C ALA A 228 -13.84 -29.97 -14.18
N PRO A 229 -14.83 -30.60 -14.84
CA PRO A 229 -14.69 -31.94 -15.42
C PRO A 229 -13.90 -31.93 -16.73
N ASN A 230 -13.88 -30.82 -17.45
CA ASN A 230 -13.21 -30.67 -18.73
C ASN A 230 -12.51 -29.32 -18.89
N TRP A 231 -11.68 -29.22 -19.93
CA TRP A 231 -10.89 -28.03 -20.25
C TRP A 231 -11.74 -26.76 -20.46
N SER A 232 -12.88 -26.90 -21.13
CA SER A 232 -13.78 -25.79 -21.42
C SER A 232 -14.35 -25.19 -20.13
N THR A 233 -14.84 -26.04 -19.22
CA THR A 233 -15.35 -25.59 -17.91
C THR A 233 -14.25 -24.97 -17.05
N ALA A 234 -13.01 -25.46 -17.14
CA ALA A 234 -11.87 -24.86 -16.44
C ALA A 234 -11.52 -23.47 -17.00
N CYS A 235 -11.63 -23.26 -18.32
CA CYS A 235 -11.45 -21.95 -18.94
C CYS A 235 -12.59 -21.00 -18.55
N GLY A 236 -13.84 -21.46 -18.57
CA GLY A 236 -15.00 -20.68 -18.16
C GLY A 236 -14.89 -20.18 -16.71
N ALA A 237 -14.50 -21.04 -15.76
CA ALA A 237 -14.30 -20.63 -14.37
C ALA A 237 -13.22 -19.54 -14.20
N VAL A 238 -12.19 -19.54 -15.05
CA VAL A 238 -11.18 -18.48 -15.06
C VAL A 238 -11.73 -17.20 -15.72
N GLU A 239 -12.48 -17.33 -16.81
CA GLU A 239 -13.10 -16.19 -17.51
C GLU A 239 -14.14 -15.47 -16.65
N ASP A 240 -14.97 -16.20 -15.91
CA ASP A 240 -15.94 -15.66 -14.97
C ASP A 240 -15.26 -14.87 -13.85
N PHE A 241 -14.18 -15.42 -13.29
CA PHE A 241 -13.35 -14.70 -12.31
C PHE A 241 -12.77 -13.40 -12.89
N LEU A 242 -12.26 -13.44 -14.12
CA LEU A 242 -11.74 -12.25 -14.79
C LEU A 242 -12.84 -11.23 -15.12
N ALA A 243 -14.08 -11.68 -15.36
CA ALA A 243 -15.24 -10.81 -15.58
C ALA A 243 -15.69 -10.13 -14.28
N ASP A 244 -15.78 -10.87 -13.17
CA ASP A 244 -16.06 -10.34 -11.83
C ASP A 244 -15.04 -9.26 -11.43
N ARG A 245 -13.74 -9.54 -11.63
CA ARG A 245 -12.67 -8.56 -11.36
C ARG A 245 -12.80 -7.29 -12.19
N ARG A 246 -13.12 -7.41 -13.49
CA ARG A 246 -13.36 -6.23 -14.34
C ARG A 246 -14.57 -5.42 -13.85
N GLY A 247 -15.64 -6.10 -13.44
CA GLY A 247 -16.82 -5.44 -12.87
C GLY A 247 -16.47 -4.65 -11.61
N GLN A 248 -15.69 -5.24 -10.70
CA GLN A 248 -15.22 -4.57 -9.47
C GLN A 248 -14.31 -3.37 -9.78
N GLU A 249 -13.30 -3.54 -10.63
CA GLU A 249 -12.38 -2.45 -11.03
C GLU A 249 -13.14 -1.29 -11.70
N GLU A 250 -14.13 -1.58 -12.54
CA GLU A 250 -14.97 -0.55 -13.16
C GLU A 250 -15.87 0.16 -12.16
N GLN A 251 -16.46 -0.57 -11.20
CA GLN A 251 -17.25 0.03 -10.12
C GLN A 251 -16.39 0.93 -9.23
N GLU A 252 -15.20 0.48 -8.83
CA GLU A 252 -14.25 1.29 -8.07
C GLU A 252 -13.82 2.55 -8.84
N ARG A 253 -13.51 2.41 -10.13
CA ARG A 253 -13.17 3.57 -10.98
C ARG A 253 -14.33 4.55 -11.08
N ARG A 254 -15.55 4.08 -11.34
CA ARG A 254 -16.75 4.93 -11.39
C ARG A 254 -16.99 5.63 -10.06
N ARG A 255 -16.79 4.92 -8.94
CA ARG A 255 -16.91 5.49 -7.59
C ARG A 255 -15.88 6.59 -7.37
N HIS A 256 -14.62 6.36 -7.74
CA HIS A 256 -13.56 7.36 -7.63
C HIS A 256 -13.82 8.58 -8.54
N GLU A 257 -14.22 8.37 -9.79
CA GLU A 257 -14.59 9.45 -10.72
C GLU A 257 -15.78 10.26 -10.22
N ALA A 258 -16.78 9.62 -9.61
CA ALA A 258 -17.91 10.30 -8.99
C ALA A 258 -17.50 11.15 -7.78
N LEU A 259 -16.62 10.62 -6.92
CA LEU A 259 -16.07 11.36 -5.77
C LEU A 259 -15.29 12.60 -6.21
N VAL A 260 -14.46 12.48 -7.26
CA VAL A 260 -13.70 13.63 -7.81
C VAL A 260 -14.63 14.65 -8.45
N ARG A 261 -15.63 14.20 -9.22
CA ARG A 261 -16.58 15.09 -9.90
C ARG A 261 -17.48 15.86 -8.94
N ASN A 262 -17.91 15.21 -7.86
CA ASN A 262 -18.82 15.78 -6.88
C ASN A 262 -18.11 16.42 -5.68
N ALA A 263 -16.78 16.48 -5.69
CA ALA A 263 -16.02 17.11 -4.62
C ALA A 263 -16.38 18.60 -4.51
N GLY A 264 -16.88 19.01 -3.34
CA GLY A 264 -17.31 20.39 -3.06
C GLY A 264 -18.68 20.76 -3.64
N VAL A 265 -19.44 19.82 -4.22
CA VAL A 265 -20.79 20.08 -4.72
C VAL A 265 -21.79 19.99 -3.55
N GLU A 266 -22.43 21.10 -3.23
CA GLU A 266 -23.48 21.15 -2.21
C GLU A 266 -24.82 20.59 -2.73
N GLY A 267 -25.62 20.06 -1.80
CA GLY A 267 -26.97 19.55 -2.05
C GLY A 267 -27.07 18.04 -2.20
N THR A 268 -28.31 17.57 -2.38
CA THR A 268 -28.63 16.15 -2.50
C THR A 268 -28.95 15.73 -3.94
N ASP A 269 -28.87 14.43 -4.21
CA ASP A 269 -29.41 13.82 -5.43
C ASP A 269 -30.93 13.61 -5.33
N ALA A 270 -31.52 13.00 -6.37
CA ALA A 270 -32.97 12.75 -6.44
C ALA A 270 -33.46 11.75 -5.38
N GLU A 271 -32.56 10.94 -4.82
CA GLU A 271 -32.83 9.98 -3.76
C GLU A 271 -32.56 10.55 -2.35
N GLY A 272 -32.20 11.84 -2.25
CA GLY A 272 -31.93 12.50 -0.96
C GLY A 272 -30.55 12.22 -0.38
N ARG A 273 -29.63 11.64 -1.16
CA ARG A 273 -28.24 11.38 -0.75
C ARG A 273 -27.38 12.61 -1.01
N GLN A 274 -26.42 12.87 -0.13
CA GLN A 274 -25.44 13.94 -0.34
C GLN A 274 -24.63 13.70 -1.62
N ARG A 275 -24.40 14.75 -2.40
CA ARG A 275 -23.62 14.67 -3.65
C ARG A 275 -22.13 14.51 -3.37
N ASP A 276 -21.58 15.32 -2.46
CA ASP A 276 -20.21 15.16 -1.97
C ASP A 276 -20.17 14.08 -0.87
N ARG A 277 -19.63 12.92 -1.22
CA ARG A 277 -19.56 11.72 -0.36
C ARG A 277 -18.13 11.37 0.06
N ARG A 278 -17.21 12.34 0.02
CA ARG A 278 -15.81 12.10 0.44
C ARG A 278 -15.77 11.60 1.89
N GLU A 279 -15.05 10.50 2.09
CA GLU A 279 -14.90 9.78 3.37
C GLU A 279 -16.17 9.14 3.95
N PHE A 280 -17.30 9.13 3.24
CA PHE A 280 -18.54 8.55 3.78
C PHE A 280 -18.37 7.05 4.02
N ALA A 281 -17.85 6.32 3.05
CA ALA A 281 -17.71 4.87 3.10
C ALA A 281 -16.72 4.43 4.18
N GLU A 282 -15.56 5.07 4.24
CA GLU A 282 -14.53 4.82 5.24
C GLU A 282 -15.04 5.14 6.65
N THR A 283 -15.84 6.20 6.79
CA THR A 283 -16.49 6.56 8.07
C THR A 283 -17.51 5.51 8.49
N ILE A 284 -18.40 5.12 7.58
CA ILE A 284 -19.44 4.12 7.84
C ILE A 284 -18.79 2.79 8.23
N ASP A 285 -17.80 2.32 7.47
CA ASP A 285 -17.12 1.04 7.71
C ASP A 285 -16.36 1.03 9.05
N ALA A 286 -15.72 2.14 9.43
CA ALA A 286 -15.10 2.29 10.75
C ALA A 286 -16.13 2.26 11.88
N LEU A 287 -17.25 2.96 11.73
CA LEU A 287 -18.33 3.00 12.74
C LEU A 287 -19.02 1.62 12.88
N GLU A 288 -19.32 0.94 11.78
CA GLU A 288 -19.90 -0.39 11.77
C GLU A 288 -18.98 -1.42 12.43
N TRP A 289 -17.68 -1.38 12.13
CA TRP A 289 -16.72 -2.25 12.82
C TRP A 289 -16.67 -1.99 14.31
N LEU A 290 -16.64 -0.73 14.72
CA LEU A 290 -16.68 -0.36 16.13
C LEU A 290 -17.94 -0.92 16.81
N HIS A 291 -19.08 -0.88 16.12
CA HIS A 291 -20.31 -1.50 16.60
C HIS A 291 -20.18 -3.02 16.73
N THR A 292 -19.63 -3.73 15.74
CA THR A 292 -19.36 -5.17 15.83
C THR A 292 -18.51 -5.51 17.05
N CYS A 293 -17.45 -4.72 17.29
CA CYS A 293 -16.60 -4.90 18.46
C CYS A 293 -17.37 -4.65 19.76
N GLN A 294 -18.10 -3.54 19.87
CA GLN A 294 -18.91 -3.22 21.04
C GLN A 294 -19.91 -4.33 21.37
N MET A 295 -20.58 -4.89 20.36
CA MET A 295 -21.53 -5.98 20.53
C MET A 295 -20.86 -7.29 20.92
N GLY A 296 -19.69 -7.60 20.36
CA GLY A 296 -18.89 -8.76 20.75
C GLY A 296 -18.48 -8.70 22.22
N TRP A 297 -18.03 -7.54 22.70
CA TRP A 297 -17.66 -7.34 24.10
C TRP A 297 -18.87 -7.36 25.04
N TYR A 298 -19.96 -6.69 24.65
CA TYR A 298 -21.22 -6.68 25.40
C TYR A 298 -21.76 -8.08 25.66
N ARG A 299 -21.76 -8.95 24.63
CA ARG A 299 -22.26 -10.33 24.70
C ARG A 299 -21.31 -11.27 25.43
N ASN A 300 -20.01 -11.19 25.16
CA ASN A 300 -19.09 -12.27 25.52
C ASN A 300 -18.15 -11.96 26.70
N ARG A 301 -17.87 -10.69 27.00
CA ARG A 301 -16.80 -10.33 27.96
C ARG A 301 -17.25 -9.51 29.16
N THR A 302 -18.26 -8.67 28.99
CA THR A 302 -18.62 -7.62 29.97
C THR A 302 -19.96 -7.87 30.66
N LYS A 303 -20.58 -9.03 30.44
CA LYS A 303 -21.89 -9.42 30.99
C LYS A 303 -22.96 -8.33 30.77
N GLY A 304 -23.03 -7.82 29.54
CA GLY A 304 -24.01 -6.82 29.13
C GLY A 304 -23.68 -5.39 29.56
N ARG A 305 -22.42 -4.97 29.50
CA ARG A 305 -21.99 -3.57 29.68
C ARG A 305 -21.00 -3.13 28.59
N TYR A 306 -21.24 -2.00 27.93
CA TYR A 306 -20.32 -1.50 26.91
C TYR A 306 -19.00 -0.99 27.51
N PRO A 307 -17.83 -1.38 26.98
CA PRO A 307 -16.53 -0.83 27.39
C PRO A 307 -16.32 0.62 26.88
N ALA A 308 -15.84 1.50 27.77
CA ALA A 308 -15.56 2.91 27.47
C ALA A 308 -14.21 3.14 26.79
N ASP A 309 -13.22 2.28 27.03
CA ASP A 309 -11.85 2.44 26.53
C ASP A 309 -11.56 1.69 25.22
N LEU A 310 -12.60 1.20 24.53
CA LEU A 310 -12.45 0.35 23.36
C LEU A 310 -11.62 1.00 22.23
N LEU A 311 -11.78 2.32 22.02
CA LEU A 311 -10.96 3.06 21.05
C LEU A 311 -9.46 3.04 21.39
N LYS A 312 -9.10 3.12 22.68
CA LYS A 312 -7.69 3.10 23.12
C LYS A 312 -7.03 1.74 22.89
N ILE A 313 -7.83 0.66 22.93
CA ILE A 313 -7.35 -0.72 22.75
C ILE A 313 -6.98 -0.98 21.28
N PHE A 314 -7.62 -0.30 20.33
CA PHE A 314 -7.49 -0.57 18.90
C PHE A 314 -6.56 0.39 18.13
N GLN A 315 -5.92 1.33 18.82
CA GLN A 315 -4.89 2.16 18.22
C GLN A 315 -3.51 1.50 18.37
N PRO A 316 -2.71 1.33 17.29
CA PRO A 316 -3.00 1.64 15.88
C PRO A 316 -3.61 0.44 15.11
N GLY A 317 -4.58 0.71 14.21
CA GLY A 317 -5.17 -0.30 13.30
C GLY A 317 -6.67 -0.20 13.06
N PHE A 318 -7.38 0.65 13.80
CA PHE A 318 -8.83 0.88 13.66
C PHE A 318 -9.25 1.54 12.34
N THR A 319 -8.36 2.26 11.68
CA THR A 319 -8.77 3.39 10.82
C THR A 319 -9.41 3.02 9.49
N ARG A 320 -9.40 1.75 9.03
CA ARG A 320 -10.14 1.26 7.84
C ARG A 320 -10.09 2.18 6.60
N GLY A 321 -8.95 2.81 6.36
CA GLY A 321 -8.73 3.76 5.25
C GLY A 321 -8.75 5.24 5.65
N LEU A 322 -9.20 5.56 6.87
CA LEU A 322 -9.08 6.90 7.46
C LEU A 322 -7.66 7.21 7.92
N PRO A 323 -7.30 8.50 8.04
CA PRO A 323 -6.05 8.93 8.70
C PRO A 323 -5.98 8.46 10.17
N ASP A 324 -4.78 8.38 10.74
CA ASP A 324 -4.61 8.02 12.16
C ASP A 324 -5.33 9.02 13.09
N ASP A 325 -5.38 10.30 12.73
CA ASP A 325 -6.25 11.29 13.34
C ASP A 325 -7.65 11.25 12.71
N HIS A 326 -8.34 10.12 12.92
CA HIS A 326 -9.61 9.82 12.28
C HIS A 326 -10.79 10.65 12.82
N GLY A 327 -10.64 11.40 13.92
CA GLY A 327 -11.71 12.26 14.45
C GLY A 327 -12.98 11.53 14.91
N ILE A 328 -12.88 10.23 15.27
CA ILE A 328 -14.01 9.45 15.80
C ILE A 328 -14.07 9.66 17.30
N GLU A 329 -15.19 10.21 17.78
CA GLU A 329 -15.49 10.30 19.20
C GLU A 329 -16.42 9.16 19.62
N MET A 330 -16.13 8.52 20.76
CA MET A 330 -17.00 7.49 21.35
C MET A 330 -17.37 7.86 22.77
N ARG A 331 -18.63 7.66 23.13
CA ARG A 331 -19.13 7.84 24.49
C ARG A 331 -19.92 6.63 24.95
N VAL A 332 -19.71 6.26 26.19
CA VAL A 332 -20.45 5.20 26.88
C VAL A 332 -21.14 5.82 28.09
N ARG A 333 -22.41 5.47 28.31
CA ARG A 333 -23.19 5.93 29.46
C ARG A 333 -22.59 5.33 30.73
N ARG A 334 -22.64 6.05 31.86
CA ARG A 334 -22.05 5.62 33.14
C ARG A 334 -22.50 4.23 33.61
N ASP A 335 -23.71 3.82 33.27
CA ASP A 335 -24.27 2.50 33.59
C ASP A 335 -23.76 1.36 32.66
N GLY A 336 -23.06 1.70 31.58
CA GLY A 336 -22.62 0.78 30.53
C GLY A 336 -23.76 0.24 29.66
N LYS A 337 -24.97 0.80 29.73
CA LYS A 337 -26.16 0.29 29.02
C LYS A 337 -26.48 1.01 27.72
N ALA A 338 -25.78 2.08 27.42
CA ALA A 338 -25.85 2.75 26.14
C ALA A 338 -24.48 3.26 25.71
N TRP A 339 -24.24 3.29 24.41
CA TRP A 339 -23.06 3.88 23.82
C TRP A 339 -23.38 4.47 22.46
N TYR A 340 -22.53 5.38 22.01
CA TYR A 340 -22.48 5.80 20.63
C TYR A 340 -21.08 6.24 20.24
N ALA A 341 -20.83 6.24 18.95
CA ALA A 341 -19.69 6.91 18.35
C ALA A 341 -20.14 7.75 17.16
N TRP A 342 -19.42 8.82 16.88
CA TRP A 342 -19.70 9.70 15.76
C TRP A 342 -18.40 10.26 15.16
N ARG A 343 -18.48 10.68 13.90
CA ARG A 343 -17.40 11.34 13.16
C ARG A 343 -17.98 12.37 12.22
N GLN A 344 -17.31 13.51 12.13
CA GLN A 344 -17.52 14.49 11.07
C GLN A 344 -16.57 14.22 9.91
N THR A 345 -17.09 14.11 8.70
CA THR A 345 -16.29 13.94 7.48
C THR A 345 -15.68 15.27 7.04
N VAL A 346 -14.76 15.23 6.07
CA VAL A 346 -14.22 16.44 5.41
C VAL A 346 -15.26 17.32 4.73
N THR A 347 -16.46 16.81 4.45
CA THR A 347 -17.58 17.58 3.88
C THR A 347 -18.39 18.32 4.94
N GLY A 348 -18.08 18.07 6.22
CA GLY A 348 -18.83 18.60 7.36
C GLY A 348 -20.04 17.76 7.75
N TRP A 349 -20.40 16.73 6.97
CA TRP A 349 -21.48 15.80 7.30
C TRP A 349 -21.07 14.88 8.45
N VAL A 350 -22.01 14.58 9.35
CA VAL A 350 -21.75 13.75 10.53
C VAL A 350 -22.46 12.42 10.40
N PHE A 351 -21.73 11.34 10.68
CA PHE A 351 -22.29 10.01 10.87
C PHE A 351 -22.14 9.58 12.33
N ALA A 352 -23.17 8.93 12.88
CA ALA A 352 -23.09 8.32 14.19
C ALA A 352 -23.81 6.97 14.25
N ILE A 353 -23.22 6.06 15.03
CA ILE A 353 -23.78 4.73 15.28
C ILE A 353 -23.77 4.48 16.79
N GLY A 354 -24.75 3.73 17.28
CA GLY A 354 -24.79 3.40 18.70
C GLY A 354 -25.77 2.30 19.03
N ALA A 355 -25.84 1.96 20.31
CA ALA A 355 -26.86 1.08 20.85
C ALA A 355 -27.30 1.54 22.24
N ALA A 356 -28.56 1.34 22.57
CA ALA A 356 -29.11 1.73 23.86
C ALA A 356 -30.15 0.72 24.38
N GLY A 357 -30.05 0.39 25.67
CA GLY A 357 -31.03 -0.40 26.41
C GLY A 357 -31.07 -1.89 26.04
N PRO A 358 -31.86 -2.71 26.75
CA PRO A 358 -32.29 -4.03 26.28
C PRO A 358 -33.63 -3.92 25.50
N PRO A 359 -33.76 -4.53 24.32
CA PRO A 359 -32.68 -5.16 23.54
C PRO A 359 -31.67 -4.10 23.03
N PRO A 360 -30.37 -4.44 22.93
CA PRO A 360 -29.29 -3.54 22.49
C PRO A 360 -29.38 -3.29 20.99
N ASN A 361 -30.44 -2.63 20.57
CA ASN A 361 -30.71 -2.38 19.17
C ASN A 361 -29.71 -1.37 18.62
N GLN A 362 -29.30 -1.58 17.37
CA GLN A 362 -28.42 -0.68 16.65
C GLN A 362 -29.21 0.53 16.18
N TRP A 363 -28.62 1.71 16.33
CA TRP A 363 -29.17 2.97 15.89
C TRP A 363 -28.15 3.68 15.00
N PHE A 364 -28.68 4.38 14.01
CA PHE A 364 -27.92 5.17 13.06
C PHE A 364 -28.38 6.63 13.12
N TRP A 365 -27.47 7.52 12.76
CA TRP A 365 -27.72 8.95 12.65
C TRP A 365 -26.82 9.50 11.55
N ASP A 366 -27.36 10.37 10.72
CA ASP A 366 -26.58 11.21 9.84
C ASP A 366 -27.19 12.60 9.73
N GLY A 367 -26.35 13.63 9.61
CA GLY A 367 -26.82 15.01 9.54
C GLY A 367 -25.71 16.05 9.64
N PRO A 368 -26.05 17.35 9.57
CA PRO A 368 -25.08 18.45 9.59
C PRO A 368 -24.49 18.72 10.99
N LYS A 369 -25.01 18.08 12.04
CA LYS A 369 -24.56 18.26 13.43
C LYS A 369 -24.43 16.91 14.14
N PRO A 370 -23.51 16.81 15.13
CA PRO A 370 -23.42 15.65 16.00
C PRO A 370 -24.75 15.31 16.69
N PRO A 371 -25.00 14.03 17.00
CA PRO A 371 -26.23 13.63 17.66
C PRO A 371 -26.34 14.33 19.03
N PRO A 372 -27.56 14.74 19.45
CA PRO A 372 -27.76 15.50 20.68
C PRO A 372 -27.49 14.68 21.95
N GLY A 373 -27.34 13.36 21.84
CA GLY A 373 -27.06 12.47 22.97
C GLY A 373 -27.07 10.99 22.58
N PHE A 374 -27.26 10.14 23.58
CA PHE A 374 -27.33 8.68 23.38
C PHE A 374 -28.51 8.25 22.49
N PRO A 375 -28.41 7.08 21.84
CA PRO A 375 -29.44 6.61 20.91
C PRO A 375 -30.85 6.53 21.50
N GLY A 376 -31.83 6.90 20.69
CA GLY A 376 -33.25 6.92 21.03
C GLY A 376 -34.07 7.60 19.94
N ARG A 377 -35.28 8.08 20.27
CA ARG A 377 -36.19 8.72 19.30
C ARG A 377 -35.67 10.01 18.65
N SER A 378 -34.60 10.60 19.21
CA SER A 378 -33.94 11.79 18.66
C SER A 378 -32.88 11.46 17.60
N TRP A 379 -32.69 10.17 17.28
CA TRP A 379 -31.83 9.71 16.20
C TRP A 379 -32.69 9.49 14.94
N MET A 380 -32.65 8.31 14.32
CA MET A 380 -33.60 7.90 13.28
C MET A 380 -34.95 7.42 13.86
N SER A 381 -35.96 7.25 13.01
CA SER A 381 -37.33 6.96 13.46
C SER A 381 -37.49 5.59 14.12
N ARG A 382 -36.68 4.59 13.74
CA ARG A 382 -36.67 3.27 14.39
C ARG A 382 -35.26 2.65 14.46
N PRO A 383 -35.03 1.69 15.37
CA PRO A 383 -33.78 0.96 15.39
C PRO A 383 -33.57 0.16 14.09
N PHE A 384 -32.31 -0.05 13.73
CA PHE A 384 -31.84 -0.69 12.49
C PHE A 384 -32.18 0.02 11.17
N GLU A 385 -32.86 1.17 11.23
CA GLU A 385 -33.12 1.99 10.06
C GLU A 385 -31.87 2.70 9.60
N ARG A 386 -31.61 2.67 8.29
CA ARG A 386 -30.52 3.37 7.63
C ARG A 386 -31.10 4.56 6.85
N GLY A 387 -30.44 5.70 6.98
CA GLY A 387 -30.73 6.87 6.15
C GLY A 387 -30.14 6.68 4.74
N PRO A 388 -30.53 7.52 3.77
CA PRO A 388 -30.06 7.43 2.40
C PRO A 388 -28.52 7.53 2.27
N ASN A 389 -27.87 8.22 3.21
CA ASN A 389 -26.41 8.36 3.22
C ASN A 389 -25.67 7.17 3.85
N TRP A 390 -26.37 6.26 4.54
CA TRP A 390 -25.82 5.03 5.12
C TRP A 390 -25.81 3.85 4.15
N GLU A 391 -26.43 4.01 2.98
CA GLU A 391 -26.45 3.04 1.89
C GLU A 391 -25.49 3.49 0.79
N ASP A 392 -24.73 2.54 0.25
CA ASP A 392 -23.69 2.76 -0.77
C ASP A 392 -24.27 2.81 -2.19
#